data_AF-A0A962D5R9-F1
#
_entry.id   AF-A0A962D5R9-F1
#
_cell.length_a   1.000
_cell.length_b   1.000
_cell.length_c   1.000
_cell.angle_alpha   90.00
_cell.angle_beta   90.00
_cell.angle_gamma   90.00
#
_symmetry.space_group_name_H-M   'P 1'
#
loop_
_entity.id
_entity.type
_entity.pdbx_description
1 polymer ?
#
loop_
_entity_poly.entity_id
_entity_poly.type
_entity_poly.pdbx_seq_one_letter_code
_entity_poly.pdbx_strand_id
1 'polypeptide(L)'
;MSDHRNEEPAEMVDSTSDDRIRNNVMRHEYRILDKSEKRRLQRIKDIGAALYFALDDLGISPELESAKQRAQEAVMWGVKHITR
;
A
#
# COMPACT_ATOMS: atom_id res chain seq x y z
N MET A 1 37.18 6.07 21.14
CA MET A 1 36.06 7.03 21.19
C MET A 1 35.11 6.58 20.11
N SER A 2 34.18 5.70 20.46
CA SER A 2 33.39 4.92 19.51
C SER A 2 32.08 5.63 19.26
N ASP A 3 31.90 6.16 18.06
CA ASP A 3 30.64 6.76 17.61
C ASP A 3 29.56 5.68 17.47
N HIS A 4 28.61 5.66 18.40
CA HIS A 4 27.34 4.94 18.27
C HIS A 4 26.38 5.82 17.46
N ARG A 5 26.35 5.63 16.14
CA ARG A 5 25.23 6.11 15.33
C ARG A 5 24.03 5.21 15.62
N ASN A 6 23.09 5.75 16.39
CA ASN A 6 21.80 5.14 16.67
C ASN A 6 21.00 5.13 15.36
N GLU A 7 20.88 3.99 14.70
CA GLU A 7 19.95 3.81 13.59
C GLU A 7 18.55 3.61 14.17
N GLU A 8 17.72 4.66 14.12
CA GLU A 8 16.31 4.54 14.50
C GLU A 8 15.59 3.60 13.53
N PRO A 9 14.82 2.61 14.02
CA PRO A 9 14.13 1.66 13.16
C PRO A 9 13.07 2.39 12.32
N ALA A 10 13.04 2.13 11.01
CA ALA A 10 12.02 2.65 10.12
C ALA A 10 10.62 2.28 10.64
N GLU A 11 9.88 3.28 11.10
CA GLU A 11 8.52 3.13 11.62
C GLU A 11 7.60 2.64 10.49
N MET A 12 7.29 1.34 10.47
CA MET A 12 6.33 0.76 9.54
C MET A 12 4.92 1.23 9.91
N VAL A 13 4.50 2.34 9.31
CA VAL A 13 3.13 2.83 9.45
C VAL A 13 2.19 1.84 8.77
N ASP A 14 1.46 1.08 9.57
CA ASP A 14 0.41 0.18 9.09
C ASP A 14 -0.58 0.98 8.23
N SER A 15 -0.71 0.58 6.96
CA SER A 15 -1.56 1.24 5.97
C SER A 15 -3.05 1.19 6.35
N THR A 16 -3.41 0.37 7.35
CA THR A 16 -4.75 0.23 7.91
C THR A 16 -4.97 1.04 9.19
N SER A 17 -3.89 1.56 9.81
CA SER A 17 -3.97 2.38 11.02
C SER A 17 -4.42 3.81 10.71
N ASP A 18 -5.28 4.35 11.59
CA ASP A 18 -5.79 5.72 11.52
C ASP A 18 -4.71 6.78 11.84
N ASP A 19 -3.49 6.36 12.22
CA ASP A 19 -2.37 7.26 12.53
C ASP A 19 -1.93 8.13 11.35
N ARG A 20 -2.25 7.73 10.11
CA ARG A 20 -2.01 8.54 8.90
C ARG A 20 -2.85 9.83 8.82
N ILE A 21 -3.87 9.96 9.66
CA ILE A 21 -4.77 11.13 9.71
C ILE A 21 -4.13 12.30 10.46
N ARG A 22 -3.21 12.06 11.42
CA ARG A 22 -2.73 13.10 12.33
C ARG A 22 -1.79 14.14 11.71
N ASN A 23 -1.09 13.84 10.60
CA ASN A 23 0.08 14.63 10.17
C ASN A 23 -0.09 15.29 8.78
N ASN A 24 -1.24 15.92 8.51
CA ASN A 24 -1.44 16.71 7.28
C ASN A 24 -2.30 17.96 7.50
N VAL A 25 -1.64 19.06 7.83
CA VAL A 25 -2.22 20.38 8.16
C VAL A 25 -2.90 21.08 6.95
N MET A 26 -2.69 20.60 5.72
CA MET A 26 -3.16 21.26 4.48
C MET A 26 -4.25 20.49 3.72
N ARG A 27 -4.74 19.35 4.20
CA ARG A 27 -5.79 18.57 3.51
C ARG A 27 -7.11 18.61 4.26
N HIS A 28 -8.16 18.98 3.53
CA HIS A 28 -9.55 18.94 3.99
C HIS A 28 -9.89 17.51 4.46
N GLU A 29 -10.64 17.42 5.55
CA GLU A 29 -11.02 16.23 6.32
C GLU A 29 -10.97 14.89 5.57
N TYR A 30 -10.15 13.94 6.06
CA TYR A 30 -10.18 12.56 5.55
C TYR A 30 -11.41 11.82 6.07
N ARG A 31 -12.18 11.23 5.16
CA ARG A 31 -13.23 10.28 5.48
C ARG A 31 -12.67 9.10 6.26
N ILE A 32 -13.21 8.84 7.45
CA ILE A 32 -12.90 7.64 8.22
C ILE A 32 -13.62 6.46 7.57
N LEU A 33 -12.84 5.46 7.16
CA LEU A 33 -13.38 4.23 6.57
C LEU A 33 -14.01 3.36 7.66
N ASP A 34 -15.16 2.79 7.35
CA ASP A 34 -15.78 1.81 8.24
C ASP A 34 -15.02 0.46 8.20
N LYS A 35 -15.34 -0.43 9.14
CA LYS A 35 -14.69 -1.76 9.23
C LYS A 35 -14.84 -2.58 7.95
N SER A 36 -15.96 -2.44 7.24
CA SER A 36 -16.21 -3.16 5.98
C SER A 36 -15.34 -2.62 4.85
N GLU A 37 -15.17 -1.31 4.77
CA GLU A 37 -14.33 -0.62 3.80
C GLU A 37 -12.86 -0.91 4.04
N LYS A 38 -12.40 -0.88 5.30
CA LYS A 38 -11.04 -1.29 5.67
C LYS A 38 -10.77 -2.74 5.23
N ARG A 39 -11.71 -3.66 5.44
CA ARG A 39 -11.59 -5.06 4.96
C ARG A 39 -11.54 -5.17 3.44
N ARG A 40 -12.38 -4.43 2.71
CA ARG A 40 -12.37 -4.43 1.23
C ARG A 40 -11.05 -3.88 0.69
N LEU A 41 -10.55 -2.79 1.29
CA LEU A 41 -9.26 -2.19 0.94
C LEU A 41 -8.13 -3.18 1.14
N GLN A 42 -8.09 -3.85 2.29
CA GLN A 42 -7.07 -4.86 2.58
C GLN A 42 -7.15 -6.02 1.58
N ARG A 43 -8.35 -6.55 1.32
CA ARG A 43 -8.55 -7.65 0.37
C ARG A 43 -8.06 -7.31 -1.04
N ILE A 44 -8.29 -6.09 -1.53
CA ILE A 44 -7.79 -5.67 -2.85
C ILE A 44 -6.27 -5.64 -2.87
N LYS A 45 -5.62 -5.12 -1.82
CA LYS A 45 -4.16 -5.09 -1.71
C LYS A 45 -3.57 -6.50 -1.66
N ASP A 46 -4.15 -7.39 -0.85
CA ASP A 46 -3.68 -8.77 -0.71
C ASP A 46 -3.75 -9.52 -2.03
N ILE A 47 -4.87 -9.41 -2.76
CA ILE A 47 -5.04 -10.04 -4.08
C ILE A 47 -4.04 -9.47 -5.08
N GLY A 48 -3.85 -8.15 -5.10
CA GLY A 48 -2.89 -7.50 -5.99
C GLY A 48 -1.45 -7.90 -5.72
N ALA A 49 -1.06 -8.00 -4.44
CA ALA A 49 0.26 -8.47 -4.03
C ALA A 49 0.46 -9.94 -4.42
N ALA A 50 -0.52 -10.80 -4.16
CA ALA A 50 -0.46 -12.21 -4.55
C ALA A 50 -0.28 -12.39 -6.07
N LEU A 51 -1.02 -11.63 -6.89
CA LEU A 51 -0.86 -11.66 -8.34
C LEU A 51 0.52 -11.14 -8.77
N TYR A 52 0.98 -10.04 -8.18
CA TYR A 52 2.29 -9.47 -8.51
C TYR A 52 3.41 -10.49 -8.26
N PHE A 53 3.43 -11.13 -7.09
CA PHE A 53 4.45 -12.13 -6.76
C PHE A 53 4.34 -13.39 -7.62
N ALA A 54 3.12 -13.84 -7.92
CA ALA A 54 2.94 -14.97 -8.84
C ALA A 54 3.47 -14.68 -10.25
N LEU A 55 3.41 -13.42 -10.72
CA LEU A 55 4.02 -13.00 -11.98
C LEU A 55 5.54 -12.87 -11.88
N ASP A 56 6.04 -12.40 -10.74
CA ASP A 56 7.47 -12.24 -10.48
C ASP A 56 8.22 -13.59 -10.42
N ASP A 57 7.58 -14.60 -9.82
CA ASP A 57 8.11 -15.97 -9.72
C ASP A 57 8.30 -16.65 -11.09
N LEU A 58 7.66 -16.14 -12.15
CA LEU A 58 7.82 -16.64 -13.52
C LEU A 58 9.10 -16.12 -14.21
N GLY A 59 9.79 -15.15 -13.60
CA GLY A 59 11.02 -14.55 -14.10
C GLY A 59 10.80 -13.18 -14.75
N ILE A 60 11.74 -12.79 -15.61
CA ILE A 60 11.82 -11.43 -16.16
C ILE A 60 11.53 -11.46 -17.66
N SER A 61 10.45 -10.78 -18.07
CA SER A 61 10.13 -10.49 -19.47
C SER A 61 9.38 -9.15 -19.60
N PRO A 62 9.42 -8.48 -20.76
CA PRO A 62 8.65 -7.25 -20.98
C PRO A 62 7.13 -7.41 -20.75
N GLU A 63 6.58 -8.58 -21.08
CA GLU A 63 5.17 -8.92 -20.86
C GLU A 63 4.85 -9.07 -19.38
N LEU A 64 5.74 -9.72 -18.61
CA LEU A 64 5.58 -9.87 -17.16
C LEU A 64 5.71 -8.53 -16.43
N GLU A 65 6.65 -7.67 -16.82
CA GLU A 65 6.75 -6.31 -16.27
C GLU A 65 5.49 -5.49 -16.57
N SER A 66 4.98 -5.59 -17.81
CA SER A 66 3.71 -4.98 -18.22
C SER A 66 2.51 -5.49 -17.42
N ALA A 67 2.47 -6.78 -17.09
CA ALA A 67 1.42 -7.37 -16.28
C ALA A 67 1.50 -6.93 -14.82
N LYS A 68 2.71 -6.92 -14.24
CA LYS A 68 2.99 -6.43 -12.88
C LYS A 68 2.56 -4.97 -12.71
N GLN A 69 2.87 -4.09 -13.66
CA GLN A 69 2.44 -2.69 -13.63
C GLN A 69 0.91 -2.55 -13.67
N ARG A 70 0.23 -3.32 -14.53
CA ARG A 70 -1.25 -3.31 -14.62
C ARG A 70 -1.91 -3.82 -13.34
N ALA A 71 -1.32 -4.81 -12.68
CA ALA A 71 -1.80 -5.28 -11.38
C ALA A 71 -1.74 -4.17 -10.32
N GLN A 72 -0.62 -3.43 -10.26
CA GLN A 72 -0.46 -2.28 -9.36
C GLN A 72 -1.46 -1.15 -9.68
N GLU A 73 -1.66 -0.82 -10.95
CA GLU A 73 -2.61 0.19 -11.38
C GLU A 73 -4.05 -0.19 -11.00
N ALA A 74 -4.44 -1.45 -11.22
CA ALA A 74 -5.75 -1.95 -10.83
C ALA A 74 -5.98 -1.83 -9.30
N VAL A 75 -4.99 -2.17 -8.48
CA VAL A 75 -5.03 -1.99 -7.02
C VAL A 75 -5.20 -0.51 -6.67
N MET A 76 -4.42 0.37 -7.30
CA MET A 76 -4.49 1.81 -7.05
C MET A 76 -5.89 2.38 -7.34
N TRP A 77 -6.48 2.05 -8.49
CA TRP A 77 -7.83 2.49 -8.84
C TRP A 77 -8.91 1.90 -7.92
N GLY A 78 -8.77 0.63 -7.53
CA GLY A 78 -9.66 -0.03 -6.57
C GLY A 78 -9.62 0.62 -5.18
N VAL A 79 -8.41 0.87 -4.65
CA VAL A 79 -8.23 1.59 -3.38
C VAL A 79 -8.79 3.00 -3.48
N LYS A 80 -8.49 3.73 -4.55
CA LYS A 80 -9.02 5.08 -4.78
C LYS A 80 -10.55 5.11 -4.81
N HIS A 81 -11.21 4.07 -5.31
CA HIS A 81 -12.67 3.98 -5.26
C HIS A 81 -13.20 3.83 -3.82
N ILE A 82 -12.51 3.05 -2.99
CA ILE A 82 -12.88 2.86 -1.58
C ILE A 82 -12.56 4.12 -0.76
N THR A 83 -11.47 4.83 -1.02
CA THR A 83 -11.03 5.97 -0.19
C THR A 83 -11.51 7.35 -0.68
N ARG A 84 -12.54 7.41 -1.52
CA ARG A 84 -13.11 8.69 -1.96
C ARG A 84 -13.75 9.45 -0.81
#